data_AF-A0A1I8BMR1-F1
#
_entry.id   AF-A0A1I8BMR1-F1
#
_cell.length_a   1.000
_cell.length_b   1.000
_cell.length_c   1.000
_cell.angle_alpha   90.00
_cell.angle_beta   90.00
_cell.angle_gamma   90.00
#
_symmetry.space_group_name_H-M   'P 1'
#
loop_
_entity.id
_entity.type
_entity.pdbx_description
1 polymer ?
#
loop_
_entity_poly.entity_id
_entity_poly.type
_entity_poly.pdbx_seq_one_letter_code
_entity_poly.pdbx_strand_id
1 'polypeptide(L)' 'MAEIVAAMYDLGIQFSNPNLTADINAIRRHIDSGREYCSLPLIVSEAIKNLWRDPAVRVAYERRGDYHIQDSAS' A
#
# COMPACT_ATOMS: atom_id res chain seq x y z
N MET A 1 3.68 -2.43 2.11
CA MET A 1 2.58 -1.47 1.87
C MET A 1 2.24 -1.35 0.39
N ALA A 2 3.24 -1.15 -0.49
CA ALA A 2 3.03 -1.19 -1.94
C ALA A 2 2.38 -2.51 -2.41
N GLU A 3 2.85 -3.65 -1.89
CA GLU A 3 2.25 -4.98 -2.14
C GLU A 3 0.77 -5.08 -1.77
N ILE A 4 0.39 -4.58 -0.60
CA ILE A 4 -1.01 -4.61 -0.14
C ILE A 4 -1.88 -3.78 -1.07
N VAL A 5 -1.39 -2.61 -1.50
CA VAL A 5 -2.08 -1.76 -2.47
C VAL A 5 -2.17 -2.46 -3.83
N ALA A 6 -1.14 -3.15 -4.29
CA ALA A 6 -1.18 -3.93 -5.53
C ALA A 6 -2.22 -5.05 -5.43
N ALA A 7 -2.25 -5.78 -4.32
CA ALA A 7 -3.25 -6.80 -4.04
C ALA A 7 -4.67 -6.23 -3.95
N MET A 8 -4.84 -5.00 -3.45
CA MET A 8 -6.15 -4.32 -3.48
C MET A 8 -6.65 -4.10 -4.91
N TYR A 9 -5.76 -3.70 -5.83
CA TYR A 9 -6.11 -3.57 -7.24
C TYR A 9 -6.48 -4.92 -7.87
N ASP A 10 -5.73 -5.97 -7.56
CA ASP A 10 -5.98 -7.33 -8.06
C ASP A 10 -7.33 -7.89 -7.55
N LEU A 11 -7.63 -7.67 -6.28
CA LEU A 11 -8.88 -8.09 -5.63
C LEU A 11 -10.07 -7.18 -5.97
N GLY A 12 -9.87 -6.10 -6.75
CA GLY A 12 -10.91 -5.12 -7.09
C GLY A 12 -11.41 -4.30 -5.90
N ILE A 13 -10.62 -4.19 -4.83
CA ILE A 13 -10.98 -3.46 -3.61
C ILE A 13 -10.64 -1.98 -3.79
N GLN A 14 -11.68 -1.14 -3.77
CA GLN A 14 -11.51 0.31 -3.83
C GLN A 14 -11.26 0.89 -2.44
N PHE A 15 -10.46 1.97 -2.38
CA PHE A 15 -10.28 2.73 -1.14
C PHE A 15 -11.59 3.32 -0.67
N SER A 16 -11.83 3.30 0.64
CA SER A 16 -12.99 3.98 1.21
C SER A 16 -12.86 5.50 1.10
N ASN A 17 -11.62 6.01 1.14
CA ASN A 17 -11.33 7.42 0.91
C ASN A 17 -10.57 7.63 -0.41
N PRO A 18 -11.16 8.33 -1.41
CA PRO A 18 -10.49 8.57 -2.70
C PRO A 18 -9.25 9.49 -2.60
N ASN A 19 -9.09 10.24 -1.49
CA ASN A 19 -7.90 11.06 -1.29
C ASN A 19 -6.63 10.21 -1.04
N LEU A 20 -6.78 8.93 -0.68
CA LEU A 20 -5.66 8.01 -0.45
C LEU A 20 -4.89 7.66 -1.72
N THR A 21 -5.47 7.92 -2.91
CA THR A 21 -4.73 7.78 -4.17
C THR A 21 -3.55 8.76 -4.25
N ALA A 22 -3.68 9.96 -3.66
CA ALA A 22 -2.57 10.91 -3.58
C ALA A 22 -1.45 10.41 -2.66
N ASP A 23 -1.82 9.81 -1.53
CA ASP A 23 -0.90 9.22 -0.54
C ASP A 23 -0.10 8.06 -1.16
N ILE A 24 -0.74 7.19 -1.94
CA ILE A 24 -0.07 6.11 -2.67
C ILE A 24 0.91 6.65 -3.69
N ASN A 25 0.54 7.69 -4.42
CA ASN A 25 1.42 8.32 -5.40
C ASN A 25 2.64 8.99 -4.73
N ALA A 26 2.52 9.45 -3.49
CA ALA A 26 3.66 9.96 -2.72
C ALA A 26 4.60 8.82 -2.31
N ILE A 27 4.05 7.68 -1.86
CA ILE A 27 4.83 6.49 -1.49
C ILE A 27 5.54 5.90 -2.72
N ARG A 28 4.84 5.73 -3.85
CA ARG A 28 5.43 5.22 -5.11
C ARG A 28 6.58 6.10 -5.59
N ARG A 29 6.39 7.41 -5.64
CA ARG A 29 7.47 8.36 -6.00
C ARG A 29 8.67 8.26 -5.07
N HIS A 30 8.46 7.98 -3.78
CA HIS A 30 9.57 7.81 -2.85
C HIS A 30 10.36 6.52 -3.12
N ILE A 31 9.67 5.41 -3.40
CA ILE A 31 10.26 4.13 -3.82
C ILE A 31 11.02 4.29 -5.15
N ASP A 32 10.36 4.82 -6.17
CA ASP A 32 10.93 5.03 -7.51
C ASP A 32 12.17 5.94 -7.49
N SER A 33 12.26 6.84 -6.51
CA SER A 33 13.43 7.72 -6.34
C SER A 33 14.67 7.02 -5.78
N GLY A 34 14.59 5.71 -5.48
CA GLY A 34 15.69 4.92 -4.90
C GLY A 34 16.06 5.37 -3.48
N ARG A 35 15.18 6.13 -2.81
CA ARG A 35 15.40 6.70 -1.47
C ARG A 35 14.88 5.80 -0.36
N GLU A 36 14.72 4.52 -0.65
CA GLU A 36 14.18 3.48 0.25
C GLU A 36 14.99 3.37 1.56
N TYR A 37 16.27 3.73 1.50
CA TYR A 37 17.22 3.73 2.62
C TYR A 37 17.48 5.12 3.23
N CYS A 38 16.86 6.18 2.69
CA CYS A 38 16.93 7.52 3.28
C CYS A 38 15.84 7.70 4.34
N SER A 39 16.01 8.70 5.21
CA SER A 39 14.97 9.06 6.19
C SER A 39 13.62 9.27 5.50
N LEU A 40 12.63 8.49 5.93
CA LEU A 40 11.26 8.58 5.47
C LEU A 40 10.74 10.01 5.66
N PRO A 41 10.41 10.74 4.57
CA PRO A 41 9.85 12.07 4.66
C PRO A 41 8.54 12.03 5.45
N LEU A 42 8.23 13.10 6.21
CA LEU A 42 7.02 13.17 7.02
C LEU A 42 5.77 12.87 6.19
N ILE A 43 5.68 13.41 4.97
CA ILE A 43 4.57 13.17 4.05
C ILE A 43 4.38 11.70 3.69
N VAL A 44 5.46 10.93 3.57
CA VAL A 44 5.40 9.49 3.26
C VAL A 44 4.98 8.71 4.50
N SER A 45 5.47 9.09 5.69
CA SER A 45 5.06 8.48 6.95
C SER A 45 3.57 8.72 7.24
N GLU A 46 3.07 9.93 7.01
CA GLU A 46 1.66 10.29 7.15
C GLU A 46 0.80 9.56 6.13
N ALA A 47 1.24 9.49 4.86
CA ALA A 47 0.57 8.71 3.82
C ALA A 47 0.42 7.22 4.22
N ILE A 48 1.47 6.61 4.75
CA ILE A 48 1.42 5.22 5.24
C ILE A 48 0.42 5.08 6.39
N LYS A 49 0.43 6.01 7.35
CA LYS A 49 -0.51 6.00 8.49
C LYS A 49 -1.96 6.16 8.03
N ASN A 50 -2.21 7.04 7.07
CA ASN A 50 -3.54 7.27 6.51
C ASN A 50 -4.06 6.03 5.79
N LEU A 51 -3.22 5.42 4.95
CA LEU A 51 -3.56 4.17 4.27
C LEU A 51 -3.81 3.03 5.26
N TRP A 52 -3.01 2.91 6.31
CA TRP A 52 -3.18 1.85 7.31
C TRP A 52 -4.47 1.98 8.13
N ARG A 53 -5.05 3.19 8.20
CA ARG A 53 -6.35 3.43 8.84
C ARG A 53 -7.53 3.12 7.93
N ASP A 54 -7.32 2.95 6.63
CA ASP A 54 -8.40 2.65 5.70
C ASP A 54 -8.90 1.21 5.91
N PRO A 55 -10.22 1.00 6.06
CA PRO A 55 -10.78 -0.32 6.29
C PRO A 55 -10.57 -1.25 5.09
N ALA A 56 -10.53 -0.72 3.87
CA ALA A 56 -10.31 -1.52 2.67
C ALA A 56 -8.87 -2.08 2.63
N VAL A 57 -7.89 -1.31 3.10
CA VAL A 57 -6.51 -1.78 3.30
C VAL A 57 -6.45 -2.90 4.33
N ARG A 58 -7.21 -2.78 5.42
CA ARG A 58 -7.28 -3.84 6.44
C ARG A 58 -7.86 -5.14 5.89
N VAL A 59 -8.92 -5.07 5.09
CA VAL A 59 -9.51 -6.24 4.42
C VAL A 59 -8.49 -6.91 3.50
N ALA A 60 -7.78 -6.14 2.68
CA ALA A 60 -6.72 -6.69 1.82
C ALA A 60 -5.54 -7.27 2.61
N TYR A 61 -5.21 -6.69 3.76
CA TYR A 61 -4.18 -7.23 4.64
C TYR A 61 -4.60 -8.54 5.33
N GLU A 62 -5.86 -8.69 5.70
CA GLU A 62 -6.40 -9.94 6.26
C GLU A 62 -6.40 -11.06 5.20
N ARG A 63 -6.63 -10.70 3.92
CA ARG A 63 -6.54 -11.60 2.76
C ARG A 63 -5.13 -11.82 2.24
N ARG A 64 -4.08 -11.40 2.97
CA ARG A 64 -2.69 -11.58 2.53
C ARG A 64 -2.24 -13.01 2.30
N GLY A 65 -2.94 -13.98 2.91
CA GLY A 65 -2.73 -15.38 2.60
C GLY A 65 -3.04 -15.71 1.14
N ASP A 66 -4.04 -15.07 0.52
CA ASP A 66 -4.49 -15.40 -0.84
C ASP A 66 -3.45 -15.04 -1.92
N TYR A 67 -2.71 -13.93 -1.75
CA TYR A 67 -1.71 -13.46 -2.73
C TYR A 67 -0.25 -13.77 -2.34
N HIS A 68 0.08 -13.91 -1.05
CA HIS A 68 1.45 -14.27 -0.66
C HIS A 68 1.73 -15.78 -0.81
N ILE A 69 0.69 -16.62 -0.77
CA ILE A 69 0.80 -18.05 -1.12
C ILE A 69 1.05 -18.24 -2.62
N GLN A 70 0.53 -17.36 -3.49
CA GLN A 70 0.84 -17.42 -4.92
C GLN A 70 2.33 -17.13 -5.21
N ASP A 71 2.97 -16.25 -4.43
CA ASP A 71 4.39 -15.93 -4.57
C ASP A 71 5.32 -17.06 -4.05
N SER A 72 4.88 -17.78 -3.00
CA SER A 72 5.64 -18.90 -2.41
C SER A 72 5.40 -20.27 -3.06
N ALA A 73 4.50 -20.35 -4.07
CA ALA A 73 4.16 -21.57 -4.80
C ALA A 73 4.88 -21.69 -6.16
N SER A 74 6.09 -21.13 -6.29
CA SER A 74 7.00 -21.35 -7.42
C SER A 74 8.19 -22.24 -7.05
#